data_AF-A0A8T5IJ95-F1
#
_entry.id   AF-A0A8T5IJ95-F1
#
_cell.length_a   1.000
_cell.length_b   1.000
_cell.length_c   1.000
_cell.angle_alpha   90.00
_cell.angle_beta   90.00
_cell.angle_gamma   90.00
#
_symmetry.space_group_name_H-M   'P 1'
#
loop_
_entity.id
_entity.type
_entity.pdbx_description
1 polymer ?
#
loop_
_entity_poly.entity_id
_entity_poly.type
_entity_poly.pdbx_seq_one_letter_code
_entity_poly.pdbx_strand_id
1 'polypeptide(L)'
;MVKSFRKDRRHIRWNCERSPEGDDRMRYHFVFVDDRDRELMRDRVLEQLRSCGFIEKVRESQEGKVVGTKFRYLFESYDSNIAPGRINWQQVRDTPIKRDGKLVERKRGSVEDYVYDLYDRRR
;
A
#
# COMPACT_ATOMS: atom_id res chain seq x y z
N MET A 1 -17.01 -17.19 -3.52
CA MET A 1 -15.94 -17.36 -4.52
C MET A 1 -15.13 -16.06 -4.59
N VAL A 2 -13.94 -15.99 -3.98
CA VAL A 2 -13.13 -14.75 -3.95
C VAL A 2 -12.39 -14.61 -5.27
N LYS A 3 -12.75 -13.63 -6.11
CA LYS A 3 -12.01 -13.34 -7.36
C LYS A 3 -10.52 -13.17 -7.04
N SER A 4 -9.68 -14.02 -7.62
CA SER A 4 -8.23 -13.90 -7.43
C SER A 4 -7.78 -12.55 -7.98
N PHE A 5 -7.07 -11.79 -7.16
CA PHE A 5 -6.56 -10.50 -7.57
C PHE A 5 -5.27 -10.73 -8.37
N ARG A 6 -5.29 -10.44 -9.67
CA ARG A 6 -4.15 -10.72 -10.54
C ARG A 6 -3.00 -9.73 -10.26
N LYS A 7 -1.80 -10.27 -10.16
CA LYS A 7 -0.55 -9.52 -9.88
C LYS A 7 0.08 -8.94 -11.14
N ASP A 8 -0.39 -9.36 -12.31
CA ASP A 8 0.10 -9.05 -13.66
C ASP A 8 -0.50 -7.76 -14.26
N ARG A 9 -0.92 -6.82 -13.41
CA ARG A 9 -1.54 -5.57 -13.85
C ARG A 9 -1.28 -4.44 -12.86
N ARG A 10 -1.44 -3.20 -13.32
CA ARG A 10 -1.43 -1.99 -12.47
C ARG A 10 -2.46 -2.14 -11.34
N HIS A 11 -2.06 -1.83 -10.11
CA HIS A 11 -2.98 -1.81 -8.96
C HIS A 11 -2.42 -1.14 -7.71
N ILE A 12 -3.30 -0.87 -6.75
CA ILE A 12 -2.95 -0.51 -5.37
C ILE A 12 -3.49 -1.57 -4.42
N ARG A 13 -2.62 -2.03 -3.51
CA ARG A 13 -3.07 -2.72 -2.30
C ARG A 13 -2.88 -1.81 -1.11
N TRP A 14 -3.82 -1.89 -0.19
CA TRP A 14 -3.70 -1.12 1.03
C TRP A 14 -4.32 -1.83 2.21
N ASN A 15 -3.88 -1.45 3.40
CA ASN A 15 -4.62 -1.70 4.62
C ASN A 15 -4.22 -0.66 5.67
N CYS A 16 -4.90 -0.69 6.80
CA CYS A 16 -4.56 0.15 7.94
C CYS A 16 -4.75 -0.60 9.25
N GLU A 17 -3.98 -0.21 10.25
CA GLU A 17 -4.09 -0.69 11.63
C GLU A 17 -3.83 0.45 12.62
N ARG A 18 -4.00 0.20 13.91
CA ARG A 18 -3.68 1.21 14.93
C ARG A 18 -2.16 1.40 14.97
N SER A 19 -1.69 2.64 14.94
CA SER A 19 -0.27 2.93 15.08
C SER A 19 0.23 2.49 16.48
N PRO A 20 1.42 1.87 16.57
CA PRO A 20 2.01 1.48 17.85
C PRO A 20 2.45 2.67 18.71
N GLU A 21 2.58 3.87 18.12
CA GLU A 21 3.12 5.07 18.79
C GLU A 21 2.09 5.86 19.62
N GLY A 22 0.86 5.35 19.76
CA GLY A 22 0.00 5.70 20.90
C GLY A 22 -1.02 6.85 20.71
N ASP A 23 -1.01 7.61 19.62
CA ASP A 23 -1.82 8.83 19.49
C ASP A 23 -3.08 8.69 18.62
N ASP A 24 -3.99 7.72 18.82
CA ASP A 24 -5.20 7.53 17.98
C ASP A 24 -4.96 7.56 16.44
N ARG A 25 -3.69 7.38 16.05
CA ARG A 25 -3.22 7.41 14.67
C ARG A 25 -3.41 6.03 14.07
N MET A 26 -3.71 6.02 12.79
CA MET A 26 -3.76 4.82 11.96
C MET A 26 -2.46 4.71 11.18
N ARG A 27 -1.85 3.53 11.22
CA ARG A 27 -0.75 3.14 10.33
C ARG A 27 -1.32 2.58 9.06
N TYR A 28 -1.09 3.26 7.94
CA TYR A 28 -1.44 2.85 6.60
C TYR A 28 -0.27 2.14 5.96
N HIS A 29 -0.56 1.04 5.30
CA HIS A 29 0.38 0.32 4.44
C HIS A 29 -0.13 0.37 3.01
N PHE A 30 0.72 0.77 2.08
CA PHE A 30 0.40 0.83 0.66
C PHE A 30 1.39 0.02 -0.16
N VAL A 31 0.88 -0.71 -1.15
CA VAL A 31 1.69 -1.25 -2.24
C VAL A 31 1.15 -0.69 -3.55
N PHE A 32 1.97 0.08 -4.25
CA PHE A 32 1.71 0.60 -5.58
C PHE A 32 2.39 -0.28 -6.61
N VAL A 33 1.62 -0.92 -7.49
CA VAL A 33 2.14 -1.78 -8.55
C VAL A 33 1.90 -1.12 -9.89
N ASP A 34 2.98 -0.78 -10.56
CA ASP A 34 2.99 -0.24 -11.92
C ASP A 34 4.38 -0.42 -12.57
N ASP A 35 4.51 -0.26 -13.89
CA ASP A 35 5.81 -0.32 -14.58
C ASP A 35 6.55 1.03 -14.52
N ARG A 36 5.83 2.15 -14.58
CA ARG A 36 6.41 3.50 -14.71
C ARG A 36 5.86 4.53 -13.71
N ASP A 37 4.58 4.46 -13.38
CA ASP A 37 3.85 5.55 -12.71
C ASP A 37 3.57 5.28 -11.21
N ARG A 38 4.35 4.41 -10.56
CA ARG A 38 4.14 4.03 -9.15
C ARG A 38 4.17 5.23 -8.21
N GLU A 39 5.13 6.12 -8.44
CA GLU A 39 5.31 7.35 -7.67
C GLU A 39 4.18 8.34 -7.88
N LEU A 40 3.71 8.50 -9.13
CA LEU A 40 2.56 9.34 -9.43
C LEU A 40 1.28 8.79 -8.76
N MET A 41 1.11 7.47 -8.73
CA MET A 41 0.01 6.82 -8.02
C MET A 41 0.09 7.06 -6.51
N ARG A 42 1.28 6.94 -5.93
CA ARG A 42 1.57 7.30 -4.53
C ARG A 42 1.19 8.74 -4.27
N ASP A 43 1.69 9.68 -5.06
CA ASP A 43 1.51 11.11 -4.82
C ASP A 43 0.04 11.52 -4.85
N ARG A 44 -0.75 10.95 -5.76
CA ARG A 44 -2.22 11.15 -5.78
C ARG A 44 -2.93 10.64 -4.53
N VAL A 45 -2.47 9.55 -3.92
CA VAL A 45 -3.02 9.05 -2.66
C VAL A 45 -2.57 9.93 -1.50
N LEU A 46 -1.30 10.32 -1.46
CA LEU A 46 -0.75 11.15 -0.39
C LEU A 46 -1.30 12.57 -0.41
N GLU A 47 -1.53 13.16 -1.58
CA GLU A 47 -2.15 14.48 -1.72
C GLU A 47 -3.55 14.52 -1.10
N GLN A 48 -4.36 13.48 -1.36
CA GLN A 48 -5.66 13.32 -0.71
C GLN A 48 -5.54 13.24 0.81
N LEU A 49 -4.61 12.43 1.31
CA LEU A 49 -4.39 12.30 2.74
C LEU A 49 -3.93 13.65 3.34
N ARG A 50 -2.94 14.30 2.74
CA ARG A 50 -2.46 15.63 3.18
C ARG A 50 -3.56 16.69 3.20
N SER A 51 -4.51 16.65 2.25
CA SER A 51 -5.65 17.58 2.24
C SER A 51 -6.66 17.34 3.38
N CYS A 52 -6.68 16.12 3.94
CA CYS A 52 -7.61 15.72 4.99
C CYS A 52 -7.00 15.76 6.40
N GLY A 53 -5.68 15.83 6.53
CA GLY A 53 -5.00 15.81 7.82
C GLY A 53 -3.49 15.60 7.75
N PHE A 54 -2.92 15.24 8.89
CA PHE A 54 -1.48 15.00 9.04
C PHE A 54 -1.13 13.59 8.55
N ILE A 55 0.01 13.48 7.87
CA ILE A 55 0.55 12.21 7.43
C ILE A 55 2.08 12.24 7.50
N GLU A 56 2.64 11.19 8.07
CA GLU A 56 4.08 11.05 8.30
C GLU A 56 4.55 9.71 7.78
N LYS A 57 5.71 9.70 7.13
CA LYS A 57 6.30 8.47 6.59
C LYS A 57 6.99 7.71 7.72
N VAL A 58 6.64 6.44 7.89
CA VAL A 58 7.10 5.60 9.00
C VAL A 58 8.42 4.89 8.68
N ARG A 59 8.69 4.61 7.40
CA ARG A 59 9.86 3.85 6.98
C ARG A 59 10.34 4.20 5.58
N GLU A 60 11.57 3.81 5.28
CA GLU A 60 12.13 3.87 3.92
C GLU A 60 11.29 3.05 2.94
N SER A 61 11.16 3.57 1.72
CA SER A 61 10.44 2.89 0.65
C SER A 61 11.13 1.58 0.30
N GLN A 62 10.34 0.52 0.12
CA GLN A 62 10.84 -0.75 -0.39
C GLN A 62 10.31 -0.98 -1.80
N GLU A 63 11.20 -1.30 -2.73
CA GLU A 63 10.83 -1.57 -4.11
C GLU A 63 11.32 -2.92 -4.59
N GLY A 64 10.61 -3.50 -5.55
CA GLY A 64 11.03 -4.75 -6.17
C GLY A 64 10.32 -5.03 -7.48
N LYS A 65 10.78 -6.05 -8.19
CA LYS A 65 10.13 -6.51 -9.43
C LYS A 65 9.02 -7.49 -9.11
N VAL A 66 7.90 -7.39 -9.81
CA VAL A 66 6.85 -8.42 -9.73
C VAL A 66 7.27 -9.59 -10.63
N VAL A 67 7.56 -10.75 -10.02
CA VAL A 67 8.04 -11.96 -10.70
C VAL A 67 7.14 -12.36 -11.86
N GLY A 68 7.77 -12.69 -12.99
CA GLY A 68 7.07 -13.11 -14.21
C GLY A 68 6.38 -11.99 -14.97
N THR A 69 6.60 -10.73 -14.60
CA THR A 69 5.95 -9.58 -15.24
C THR A 69 6.92 -8.42 -15.51
N LYS A 70 6.43 -7.41 -16.24
CA LYS A 70 7.14 -6.13 -16.42
C LYS A 70 6.95 -5.14 -15.26
N PHE A 71 6.03 -5.42 -14.35
CA PHE A 71 5.67 -4.49 -13.28
C PHE A 71 6.71 -4.51 -12.16
N ARG A 72 6.74 -3.41 -11.42
CA ARG A 72 7.44 -3.31 -10.14
C ARG A 72 6.44 -2.93 -9.07
N TYR A 73 6.81 -3.10 -7.82
CA TYR A 73 6.04 -2.61 -6.68
C TYR A 73 6.84 -1.57 -5.92
N LEU A 74 6.11 -0.65 -5.27
CA LEU A 74 6.59 0.31 -4.29
C LEU A 74 5.77 0.11 -3.02
N PHE A 75 6.42 -0.25 -1.93
CA PHE A 75 5.82 -0.43 -0.62
C PHE A 75 6.23 0.71 0.31
N GLU A 76 5.24 1.33 0.93
CA GLU A 76 5.42 2.42 1.88
C GLU A 76 4.41 2.34 3.02
N SER A 77 4.82 2.87 4.17
CA SER A 77 3.97 2.94 5.37
C SER A 77 3.93 4.36 5.91
N TYR A 78 2.75 4.78 6.35
CA TYR A 78 2.48 6.12 6.83
C TYR A 78 1.62 6.11 8.08
N ASP A 79 1.91 6.96 9.04
CA ASP A 79 1.02 7.22 10.17
C ASP A 79 0.19 8.47 9.88
N SER A 80 -1.10 8.41 10.19
CA SER A 80 -2.03 9.51 9.95
C SER A 80 -3.20 9.50 10.93
N ASN A 81 -3.73 10.67 11.25
CA ASN A 81 -4.96 10.83 12.03
C ASN A 81 -6.25 10.71 11.18
N ILE A 82 -6.11 10.42 9.88
CA ILE A 82 -7.23 10.35 8.95
C ILE A 82 -7.90 8.98 9.09
N ALA A 83 -9.22 8.97 9.18
CA ALA A 83 -10.00 7.74 9.18
C ALA A 83 -10.03 7.10 7.78
N PRO A 84 -9.95 5.76 7.65
CA PRO A 84 -9.88 5.09 6.34
C PRO A 84 -11.05 5.38 5.40
N GLY A 85 -12.23 5.67 5.97
CA GLY A 85 -13.44 6.03 5.21
C GLY A 85 -13.39 7.41 4.55
N ARG A 86 -12.41 8.26 4.90
CA ARG A 86 -12.22 9.58 4.28
C ARG A 86 -11.41 9.53 2.98
N ILE A 87 -10.78 8.39 2.67
CA ILE A 87 -10.00 8.25 1.43
C ILE A 87 -10.96 8.12 0.25
N ASN A 88 -10.90 9.08 -0.67
CA ASN A 88 -11.72 9.05 -1.88
C ASN A 88 -11.05 8.23 -2.98
N TRP A 89 -11.22 6.92 -2.92
CA TRP A 89 -10.68 5.98 -3.91
C TRP A 89 -11.10 6.26 -5.36
N GLN A 90 -12.17 7.02 -5.60
CA GLN A 90 -12.60 7.41 -6.94
C GLN A 90 -11.67 8.43 -7.60
N GLN A 91 -10.85 9.16 -6.82
CA GLN A 91 -9.88 10.12 -7.36
C GLN A 91 -8.64 9.43 -7.92
N VAL A 92 -8.37 8.19 -7.50
CA VAL A 92 -7.31 7.35 -8.06
C VAL A 92 -7.87 6.55 -9.25
N ARG A 93 -8.44 7.28 -10.21
CA ARG A 93 -9.14 6.73 -11.38
C ARG A 93 -8.29 5.69 -12.13
N ASP A 94 -8.96 4.72 -12.72
CA ASP A 94 -8.40 3.68 -13.62
C ASP A 94 -7.42 2.69 -12.98
N THR A 95 -7.25 2.75 -11.65
CA THR A 95 -6.38 1.81 -10.94
C THR A 95 -7.20 0.87 -10.05
N PRO A 96 -7.13 -0.46 -10.27
CA PRO A 96 -7.72 -1.43 -9.36
C PRO A 96 -7.16 -1.27 -7.94
N ILE A 97 -8.05 -1.00 -6.97
CA ILE A 97 -7.69 -0.87 -5.56
C ILE A 97 -8.24 -2.06 -4.78
N LYS A 98 -7.42 -2.63 -3.91
CA LYS A 98 -7.82 -3.74 -3.05
C LYS A 98 -7.36 -3.53 -1.62
N ARG A 99 -8.29 -3.61 -0.67
CA ARG A 99 -7.95 -3.76 0.75
C ARG A 99 -7.40 -5.18 0.99
N ASP A 100 -6.24 -5.28 1.63
CA ASP A 100 -5.55 -6.54 1.89
C ASP A 100 -5.33 -6.74 3.39
N GLY A 101 -6.19 -7.53 4.04
CA GLY A 101 -6.13 -7.76 5.48
C GLY A 101 -4.84 -8.41 6.00
N LYS A 102 -3.96 -8.90 5.13
CA LYS A 102 -2.65 -9.46 5.51
C LYS A 102 -1.49 -8.46 5.38
N LEU A 103 -1.76 -7.27 4.84
CA LEU A 103 -0.82 -6.15 4.73
C LEU A 103 -0.83 -5.34 6.04
N VAL A 104 -0.28 -5.93 7.09
CA VAL A 104 -0.22 -5.38 8.45
C VAL A 104 1.10 -5.78 9.09
N GLU A 105 1.49 -5.07 10.14
CA GLU A 105 2.61 -5.49 10.98
C GLU A 105 2.41 -6.89 11.55
N ARG A 106 3.53 -7.60 11.72
CA ARG A 106 3.52 -9.02 12.06
C ARG A 106 4.18 -9.27 13.40
N LYS A 107 3.61 -10.21 14.17
CA LYS A 107 4.22 -10.72 15.41
C LYS A 107 5.46 -11.56 15.15
N ARG A 108 5.59 -12.16 13.95
CA ARG A 108 6.73 -12.95 13.47
C ARG A 108 7.00 -12.60 12.01
N GLY A 109 8.23 -12.19 11.71
CA GLY A 109 8.60 -11.60 10.41
C GLY A 109 8.16 -10.14 10.30
N SER A 110 8.22 -9.60 9.08
CA SER A 110 7.89 -8.21 8.77
C SER A 110 6.77 -8.10 7.73
N VAL A 111 6.12 -6.94 7.64
CA VAL A 111 5.16 -6.67 6.55
C VAL A 111 5.87 -6.62 5.19
N GLU A 112 7.15 -6.25 5.19
CA GLU A 112 8.05 -6.30 4.04
C GLU A 112 8.23 -7.73 3.52
N ASP A 113 8.45 -8.71 4.41
CA ASP A 113 8.55 -10.13 4.04
C ASP A 113 7.26 -10.61 3.37
N TYR A 114 6.10 -10.12 3.83
CA TYR A 114 4.84 -10.42 3.18
C TYR A 114 4.74 -9.83 1.77
N VAL A 115 5.16 -8.58 1.60
CA VAL A 115 5.17 -7.93 0.28
C VAL A 115 6.14 -8.66 -0.66
N TYR A 116 7.31 -9.05 -0.16
CA TYR A 116 8.29 -9.85 -0.88
C TYR A 116 7.71 -11.21 -1.30
N ASP A 117 7.12 -11.95 -0.37
CA ASP A 117 6.41 -13.21 -0.65
C ASP A 117 5.25 -13.02 -1.64
N LEU A 118 4.61 -11.86 -1.62
CA LEU A 118 3.49 -11.54 -2.48
C LEU A 118 3.95 -11.23 -3.92
N TYR A 119 5.10 -10.61 -4.16
CA TYR A 119 5.47 -10.16 -5.51
C TYR A 119 6.78 -10.73 -6.06
N ASP A 120 7.76 -11.00 -5.22
CA ASP A 120 9.13 -11.32 -5.64
C ASP A 120 9.56 -12.77 -5.37
N ARG A 121 8.83 -13.49 -4.51
CA ARG A 121 9.14 -14.90 -4.28
C ARG A 121 8.73 -15.75 -5.49
N ARG A 122 9.73 -16.31 -6.19
CA ARG A 122 9.55 -17.39 -7.16
C ARG A 122 8.98 -18.60 -6.43
N ARG A 123 7.71 -18.93 -6.70
CA ARG A 123 7.11 -20.21 -6.31
C ARG A 123 7.16 -21.16 -7.48
#